data_AF-W7WGT2-F1
#
_entry.id   AF-W7WGT2-F1
#
_cell.length_a   1.000
_cell.length_b   1.000
_cell.length_c   1.000
_cell.angle_alpha   90.00
_cell.angle_beta   90.00
_cell.angle_gamma   90.00
#
_symmetry.space_group_name_H-M   'P 1'
#
loop_
_entity.id
_entity.type
_entity.pdbx_description
1 polymer ?
#
loop_
_entity_poly.entity_id
_entity_poly.type
_entity_poly.pdbx_seq_one_letter_code
_entity_poly.pdbx_strand_id
1 'polypeptide(L)'
;MWLAEGLPTPRYVRLAPDEQTPERVRGVPDDLGLPLIVKPPREGSSIGVTKVLGYSQMQDAVALSARHDPDVLCEEFIDGAEVTCPVLGEGANARALPVIRIVPPEAGYDYQNKYFTDEVKYLCPSGLPADEEAEIQRIVLAAYRALGCRGWGRADLMIRASDRKPFLLEMNTSPGMTGHSLVPMSAKAAGLGYEQLCLHILQGAALDA
;
A
#
# COMPACT_ATOMS: atom_id res chain seq x y z
N MET A 1 12.80 -9.16 -1.60
CA MET A 1 12.04 -10.31 -2.14
C MET A 1 11.32 -9.95 -3.42
N TRP A 2 10.39 -8.98 -3.42
CA TRP A 2 9.64 -8.61 -4.64
C TRP A 2 10.50 -8.28 -5.86
N LEU A 3 11.57 -7.51 -5.71
CA LEU A 3 12.50 -7.25 -6.81
C LEU A 3 13.15 -8.53 -7.37
N ALA A 4 13.45 -9.52 -6.52
CA ALA A 4 14.00 -10.80 -6.95
C ALA A 4 12.97 -11.67 -7.69
N GLU A 5 11.69 -11.51 -7.36
CA GLU A 5 10.54 -12.13 -8.04
C GLU A 5 10.09 -11.34 -9.28
N GLY A 6 10.77 -10.23 -9.63
CA GLY A 6 10.38 -9.37 -10.74
C GLY A 6 9.06 -8.61 -10.54
N LEU A 7 8.61 -8.46 -9.29
CA LEU A 7 7.39 -7.74 -8.96
C LEU A 7 7.65 -6.23 -8.84
N PRO A 8 6.75 -5.38 -9.38
CA PRO A 8 6.95 -3.94 -9.40
C PRO A 8 6.75 -3.35 -8.01
N THR A 9 7.72 -2.57 -7.56
CA THR A 9 7.71 -1.77 -6.33
C THR A 9 8.56 -0.52 -6.57
N PRO A 10 8.31 0.61 -5.88
CA PRO A 10 9.11 1.81 -6.08
C PRO A 10 10.60 1.54 -5.89
N ARG A 11 11.45 2.22 -6.68
CA ARG A 11 12.89 2.29 -6.35
C ARG A 11 13.03 2.87 -4.95
N TYR A 12 13.96 2.31 -4.17
CA TYR A 12 14.13 2.69 -2.78
C TYR A 12 15.59 2.74 -2.35
N VAL A 13 15.82 3.48 -1.27
CA VAL A 13 17.05 3.50 -0.48
C VAL A 13 16.66 3.20 0.96
N ARG A 14 17.28 2.19 1.57
CA ARG A 14 17.23 1.98 3.01
C ARG A 14 18.40 2.72 3.64
N LEU A 15 18.16 3.45 4.72
CA LEU A 15 19.17 4.09 5.55
C LEU A 15 19.18 3.41 6.91
N ALA A 16 20.18 2.56 7.14
CA ALA A 16 20.46 2.03 8.48
C ALA A 16 20.86 3.18 9.43
N PRO A 17 20.77 3.01 10.77
CA PRO A 17 21.16 4.06 11.73
C PRO A 17 22.54 4.68 11.49
N ASP A 18 23.52 3.88 11.09
CA ASP A 18 24.89 4.29 10.81
C ASP A 18 25.07 4.96 9.43
N GLU A 19 24.08 4.83 8.55
CA GLU A 19 24.06 5.43 7.21
C GLU A 19 23.29 6.78 7.17
N GLN A 20 22.65 7.17 8.27
CA GLN A 20 21.87 8.43 8.40
C GLN A 20 22.74 9.68 8.62
N THR A 21 23.91 9.73 7.97
CA THR A 21 24.77 10.92 7.98
C THR A 21 24.13 12.06 7.16
N PRO A 22 24.36 13.34 7.51
CA PRO A 22 23.82 14.46 6.75
C PRO A 22 24.17 14.43 5.26
N GLU A 23 25.37 13.96 4.92
CA GLU A 23 25.85 13.84 3.55
C GLU A 23 25.07 12.76 2.80
N ARG A 24 24.91 11.57 3.40
CA ARG A 24 24.17 10.48 2.75
C ARG A 24 22.70 10.83 2.56
N VAL A 25 22.05 11.38 3.58
CA VAL A 25 20.64 11.77 3.52
C VAL A 25 20.40 12.84 2.46
N ARG A 26 21.31 13.82 2.33
CA ARG A 26 21.20 14.87 1.30
C ARG A 26 21.32 14.30 -0.13
N GLY A 27 22.04 13.21 -0.32
CA GLY A 27 22.22 12.57 -1.64
C GLY A 27 21.09 11.64 -2.07
N VAL A 28 20.15 11.27 -1.19
CA VAL A 28 19.03 10.36 -1.55
C VAL A 28 18.17 10.88 -2.71
N PRO A 29 17.84 12.18 -2.82
CA PRO A 29 17.14 12.70 -3.99
C PRO A 29 17.89 12.56 -5.30
N ASP A 30 19.23 12.47 -5.30
CA ASP A 30 20.01 12.21 -6.53
C ASP A 30 19.81 10.76 -7.01
N ASP A 31 19.61 9.83 -6.08
CA ASP A 31 19.36 8.41 -6.37
C ASP A 31 17.91 8.17 -6.84
N LEU A 32 16.93 8.78 -6.16
CA LEU A 32 15.51 8.48 -6.33
C LEU A 32 14.74 9.53 -7.14
N GLY A 33 15.24 10.75 -7.25
CA GLY A 33 14.50 11.90 -7.78
C GLY A 33 13.53 12.51 -6.76
N LEU A 34 12.88 13.60 -7.15
CA LEU A 34 11.85 14.29 -6.37
C LEU A 34 10.53 14.36 -7.14
N PRO A 35 9.37 14.33 -6.44
CA PRO A 35 9.26 14.10 -4.99
C PRO A 35 9.60 12.65 -4.61
N LEU A 36 9.84 12.40 -3.32
CA LEU A 36 10.05 11.06 -2.75
C LEU A 36 9.29 10.89 -1.43
N ILE A 37 9.11 9.65 -0.99
CA ILE A 37 8.50 9.31 0.30
C ILE A 37 9.59 8.87 1.27
N VAL A 38 9.58 9.40 2.48
CA VAL A 38 10.40 8.92 3.61
C VAL A 38 9.45 8.31 4.64
N LYS A 39 9.69 7.07 5.06
CA LYS A 39 8.84 6.35 6.01
C LYS A 39 9.61 5.36 6.90
N PRO A 40 9.12 5.09 8.13
CA PRO A 40 9.59 3.96 8.90
C PRO A 40 9.17 2.64 8.23
N PRO A 41 10.07 1.65 8.10
CA PRO A 41 9.78 0.41 7.38
C PRO A 41 8.86 -0.57 8.13
N ARG A 42 8.67 -0.40 9.45
CA ARG A 42 7.91 -1.34 10.30
C ARG A 42 6.75 -0.69 11.06
N GLU A 43 6.14 0.31 10.45
CA GLU A 43 4.98 1.01 11.03
C GLU A 43 3.78 0.97 10.09
N GLY A 44 2.61 1.21 10.66
CA GLY A 44 1.34 1.32 9.92
C GLY A 44 0.69 2.69 10.10
N SER A 45 -0.49 2.86 9.51
CA SER A 45 -1.32 4.06 9.70
C SER A 45 -0.65 5.39 9.31
N SER A 46 0.29 5.34 8.37
CA SER A 46 1.04 6.50 7.86
C SER A 46 1.83 7.29 8.92
N ILE A 47 2.11 6.67 10.07
CA ILE A 47 2.90 7.28 11.14
C ILE A 47 4.35 7.47 10.67
N GLY A 48 4.88 8.68 10.82
CA GLY A 48 6.26 9.00 10.42
C GLY A 48 6.49 9.08 8.91
N VAL A 49 5.44 9.03 8.08
CA VAL A 49 5.54 9.15 6.62
C VAL A 49 5.58 10.62 6.20
N THR A 50 6.55 10.98 5.34
CA THR A 50 6.71 12.33 4.80
C THR A 50 6.89 12.30 3.29
N LYS A 51 6.10 13.09 2.57
CA LYS A 51 6.36 13.40 1.15
C LYS A 51 7.35 14.57 1.06
N VAL A 52 8.56 14.27 0.60
CA VAL A 52 9.65 15.23 0.41
C VAL A 52 9.56 15.81 -1.01
N LEU A 53 9.45 17.13 -1.10
CA LEU A 53 9.41 17.90 -2.35
C LEU A 53 10.76 18.52 -2.71
N GLY A 54 11.69 18.60 -1.75
CA GLY A 54 12.99 19.25 -1.94
C GLY A 54 14.06 18.78 -0.96
N TYR A 55 15.33 18.96 -1.36
CA TYR A 55 16.51 18.57 -0.58
C TYR A 55 16.51 19.09 0.87
N SER A 56 16.01 20.32 1.09
CA SER A 56 15.97 20.94 2.40
C SER A 56 15.08 20.21 3.41
N GLN A 57 14.11 19.41 2.95
CA GLN A 57 13.18 18.68 3.80
C GLN A 57 13.71 17.30 4.22
N MET A 58 14.81 16.82 3.61
CA MET A 58 15.29 15.45 3.81
C MET A 58 15.69 15.15 5.25
N GLN A 59 16.45 16.04 5.89
CA GLN A 59 16.92 15.78 7.27
C GLN A 59 15.76 15.71 8.26
N ASP A 60 14.80 16.61 8.15
CA ASP A 60 13.64 16.61 9.04
C ASP A 60 12.76 15.38 8.80
N ALA A 61 12.57 14.97 7.54
CA ALA A 61 11.82 13.78 7.18
C ALA A 61 12.47 12.50 7.74
N VAL A 62 13.79 12.34 7.59
CA VAL A 62 14.54 11.20 8.13
C VAL A 62 14.51 11.21 9.66
N ALA A 63 14.74 12.37 10.29
CA ALA A 63 14.69 12.50 11.74
C ALA A 63 13.30 12.22 12.32
N LEU A 64 12.22 12.57 11.60
CA LEU A 64 10.85 12.22 12.01
C LEU A 64 10.63 10.71 11.92
N SER A 65 10.98 10.09 10.78
CA SER A 65 10.87 8.64 10.58
C SER A 65 11.67 7.86 11.62
N ALA A 66 12.90 8.30 11.92
CA ALA A 66 13.81 7.65 12.86
C ALA A 66 13.32 7.64 14.32
N ARG A 67 12.30 8.45 14.66
CA ARG A 67 11.64 8.41 15.98
C ARG A 67 10.77 7.17 16.16
N HIS A 68 10.35 6.55 15.06
CA HIS A 68 9.43 5.43 15.05
C HIS A 68 10.13 4.10 14.75
N ASP A 69 11.16 4.10 13.90
CA ASP A 69 11.99 2.93 13.61
C ASP A 69 13.45 3.36 13.41
N PRO A 70 14.45 2.62 13.94
CA PRO A 70 15.86 2.94 13.73
C PRO A 70 16.27 2.94 12.25
N ASP A 71 15.69 2.07 11.43
CA ASP A 71 15.86 2.09 9.98
C ASP A 71 14.91 3.12 9.35
N VAL A 72 15.36 3.78 8.28
CA VAL A 72 14.50 4.65 7.47
C VAL A 72 14.45 4.13 6.04
N LEU A 73 13.25 4.13 5.46
CA LEU A 73 13.02 3.76 4.07
C LEU A 73 12.65 5.00 3.26
N CYS A 74 13.42 5.26 2.20
CA CYS A 74 13.14 6.30 1.22
C CYS A 74 12.72 5.64 -0.10
N GLU A 75 11.60 6.05 -0.68
CA GLU A 75 11.04 5.48 -1.92
C GLU A 75 10.77 6.59 -2.94
N GLU A 76 10.98 6.32 -4.23
CA GLU A 76 10.52 7.23 -5.27
C GLU A 76 9.00 7.45 -5.16
N PHE A 77 8.53 8.67 -5.40
CA PHE A 77 7.10 8.95 -5.36
C PHE A 77 6.42 8.44 -6.62
N ILE A 78 5.43 7.55 -6.45
CA ILE A 78 4.56 7.12 -7.55
C ILE A 78 3.34 8.05 -7.60
N ASP A 79 3.37 9.00 -8.53
CA ASP A 79 2.22 9.86 -8.79
C ASP A 79 1.13 9.10 -9.55
N GLY A 80 -0.08 9.03 -8.98
CA GLY A 80 -1.18 8.31 -9.59
C GLY A 80 -2.29 7.91 -8.63
N ALA A 81 -3.07 6.89 -9.03
CA ALA A 81 -4.25 6.44 -8.28
C ALA A 81 -3.88 5.40 -7.23
N GLU A 82 -4.41 5.56 -6.02
CA GLU A 82 -4.23 4.59 -4.94
C GLU A 82 -5.28 3.48 -5.01
N VAL A 83 -4.84 2.24 -4.85
CA VAL A 83 -5.70 1.06 -4.84
C VAL A 83 -5.25 0.07 -3.79
N THR A 84 -6.19 -0.74 -3.33
CA THR A 84 -5.90 -1.86 -2.44
C THR A 84 -6.57 -3.13 -2.91
N CYS A 85 -5.93 -4.27 -2.67
CA CYS A 85 -6.42 -5.57 -3.09
C CYS A 85 -6.30 -6.58 -1.94
N PRO A 86 -7.43 -6.96 -1.33
CA PRO A 86 -7.47 -8.03 -0.34
C PRO A 86 -7.23 -9.41 -0.94
N VAL A 87 -6.64 -10.31 -0.16
CA VAL A 87 -6.39 -11.72 -0.52
C VAL A 87 -6.93 -12.62 0.59
N LEU A 88 -7.50 -13.76 0.20
CA LEU A 88 -7.92 -14.84 1.12
C LEU A 88 -7.26 -16.17 0.74
N GLY A 89 -7.05 -17.03 1.72
CA GLY A 89 -6.51 -18.37 1.57
C GLY A 89 -4.98 -18.40 1.63
N GLU A 90 -4.40 -19.44 1.05
CA GLU A 90 -2.95 -19.67 1.07
C GLU A 90 -2.50 -20.47 -0.16
N GLY A 91 -1.22 -20.34 -0.51
CA GLY A 91 -0.58 -21.11 -1.59
C GLY A 91 -1.35 -21.03 -2.92
N ALA A 92 -1.58 -22.20 -3.54
CA ALA A 92 -2.32 -22.31 -4.80
C ALA A 92 -3.81 -21.94 -4.66
N ASN A 93 -4.37 -22.06 -3.46
CA ASN A 93 -5.77 -21.74 -3.17
C ASN A 93 -5.98 -20.26 -2.80
N ALA A 94 -4.90 -19.48 -2.67
CA ALA A 94 -4.99 -18.04 -2.43
C ALA A 94 -5.70 -17.35 -3.60
N ARG A 95 -6.67 -16.51 -3.28
CA ARG A 95 -7.47 -15.75 -4.24
C ARG A 95 -7.49 -14.27 -3.87
N ALA A 96 -7.27 -13.41 -4.86
CA ALA A 96 -7.50 -11.98 -4.72
C ALA A 96 -9.02 -11.72 -4.72
N LEU A 97 -9.44 -10.76 -3.91
CA LEU A 97 -10.79 -10.21 -3.90
C LEU A 97 -10.86 -8.98 -4.83
N PRO A 98 -12.07 -8.44 -5.10
CA PRO A 98 -12.22 -7.24 -5.94
C PRO A 98 -11.32 -6.10 -5.48
N VAL A 99 -10.68 -5.43 -6.44
CA VAL A 99 -9.82 -4.29 -6.15
C VAL A 99 -10.68 -3.13 -5.64
N ILE A 100 -10.14 -2.37 -4.69
CA ILE A 100 -10.78 -1.17 -4.16
C ILE A 100 -9.95 0.02 -4.62
N ARG A 101 -10.60 1.02 -5.23
CA ARG A 101 -9.96 2.30 -5.55
C ARG A 101 -10.19 3.29 -4.42
N ILE A 102 -9.12 3.93 -3.96
CA ILE A 102 -9.14 4.96 -2.92
C ILE A 102 -9.10 6.31 -3.62
N VAL A 103 -10.14 7.11 -3.42
CA VAL A 103 -10.28 8.44 -4.03
C VAL A 103 -10.17 9.47 -2.92
N PRO A 104 -9.07 10.26 -2.88
CA PRO A 104 -8.93 11.32 -1.88
C PRO A 104 -9.99 12.41 -2.09
N PRO A 105 -10.25 13.25 -1.07
CA PRO A 105 -11.13 14.42 -1.22
C PRO A 105 -10.64 15.34 -2.35
N GLU A 106 -11.56 15.94 -3.09
CA GLU A 106 -11.20 16.92 -4.13
C GLU A 106 -10.55 18.15 -3.48
N ALA A 107 -9.37 18.54 -3.96
CA ALA A 107 -8.81 19.85 -3.66
C ALA A 107 -9.65 20.91 -4.40
N GLY A 108 -10.63 21.49 -3.70
CA GLY A 108 -11.75 22.21 -4.27
C GLY A 108 -11.44 23.25 -5.36
N TYR A 109 -12.19 23.13 -6.46
CA TYR A 109 -12.50 24.23 -7.39
C TYR A 109 -13.96 24.12 -7.86
N ASP A 110 -14.89 23.93 -6.92
CA ASP A 110 -16.31 24.17 -7.21
C ASP A 110 -16.98 24.88 -6.04
N TYR A 111 -17.46 26.09 -6.31
CA TYR A 111 -18.16 26.97 -5.38
C TYR A 111 -19.51 26.36 -4.91
N GLN A 112 -19.97 25.27 -5.55
CA GLN A 112 -21.23 24.58 -5.25
C GLN A 112 -21.16 23.54 -4.12
N ASN A 113 -19.99 22.96 -3.79
CA ASN A 113 -19.90 21.84 -2.83
C ASN A 113 -19.73 22.26 -1.37
N LYS A 114 -20.19 23.46 -1.00
CA LYS A 114 -19.98 24.04 0.34
C LYS A 114 -20.76 23.38 1.49
N TYR A 115 -21.32 22.18 1.30
CA TYR A 115 -22.21 21.56 2.29
C TYR A 115 -22.08 20.04 2.50
N PHE A 116 -21.20 19.29 1.82
CA PHE A 116 -21.13 17.83 2.02
C PHE A 116 -19.70 17.25 1.92
N THR A 117 -19.14 16.99 3.11
CA THR A 117 -18.04 16.07 3.52
C THR A 117 -16.76 15.95 2.67
N ASP A 118 -15.64 16.44 3.24
CA ASP A 118 -14.25 16.19 2.82
C ASP A 118 -13.79 14.75 3.13
N GLU A 119 -14.56 13.74 2.75
CA GLU A 119 -14.30 12.33 3.07
C GLU A 119 -13.65 11.56 1.92
N VAL A 120 -12.66 10.73 2.26
CA VAL A 120 -12.05 9.74 1.33
C VAL A 120 -13.13 8.76 0.88
N LYS A 121 -13.24 8.54 -0.44
CA LYS A 121 -14.19 7.60 -1.02
C LYS A 121 -13.49 6.29 -1.37
N TYR A 122 -14.09 5.18 -0.95
CA TYR A 122 -13.64 3.84 -1.29
C TYR A 122 -14.62 3.24 -2.31
N LEU A 123 -14.12 2.92 -3.51
CA LEU A 123 -14.93 2.36 -4.59
C LEU A 123 -14.66 0.87 -4.72
N CYS A 124 -15.71 0.07 -4.51
CA CYS A 124 -15.68 -1.38 -4.66
C CYS A 124 -17.02 -1.83 -5.25
N PRO A 125 -17.10 -2.20 -6.55
CA PRO A 125 -15.99 -2.40 -7.51
C PRO A 125 -15.15 -1.13 -7.79
N SER A 126 -13.88 -1.34 -8.17
CA SER A 126 -12.87 -0.29 -8.35
C SER A 126 -13.23 0.78 -9.41
N GLY A 127 -13.97 0.37 -10.45
CA GLY A 127 -14.21 1.16 -11.64
C GLY A 127 -13.00 1.26 -12.59
N LEU A 128 -11.97 0.42 -12.38
CA LEU A 128 -10.82 0.31 -13.28
C LEU A 128 -11.19 -0.52 -14.54
N PRO A 129 -10.44 -0.35 -15.65
CA PRO A 129 -10.45 -1.30 -16.75
C PRO A 129 -10.19 -2.74 -16.27
N ALA A 130 -10.87 -3.70 -16.89
CA ALA A 130 -10.82 -5.10 -16.46
C ALA A 130 -9.41 -5.73 -16.56
N ASP A 131 -8.62 -5.29 -17.55
CA ASP A 131 -7.23 -5.70 -17.74
C ASP A 131 -6.30 -5.13 -16.65
N GLU A 132 -6.50 -3.87 -16.24
CA GLU A 132 -5.78 -3.29 -15.11
C GLU A 132 -6.11 -4.02 -13.79
N GLU A 133 -7.39 -4.31 -13.54
CA GLU A 133 -7.79 -5.04 -12.34
C GLU A 133 -7.21 -6.46 -12.30
N ALA A 134 -7.24 -7.17 -13.44
CA ALA A 134 -6.63 -8.49 -13.56
C ALA A 134 -5.11 -8.46 -13.32
N GLU A 135 -4.41 -7.46 -13.83
CA GLU A 135 -2.97 -7.31 -13.63
C GLU A 135 -2.62 -7.00 -12.16
N ILE A 136 -3.37 -6.13 -11.50
CA ILE A 136 -3.23 -5.86 -10.07
C ILE A 136 -3.40 -7.15 -9.28
N GLN A 137 -4.49 -7.89 -9.52
CA GLN A 137 -4.76 -9.15 -8.82
C GLN A 137 -3.66 -10.19 -9.05
N ARG A 138 -3.10 -10.27 -10.26
CA ARG A 138 -1.97 -11.15 -10.60
C ARG A 138 -0.73 -10.79 -9.78
N ILE A 139 -0.36 -9.51 -9.74
CA ILE A 139 0.80 -9.00 -8.99
C ILE A 139 0.62 -9.24 -7.49
N VAL A 140 -0.56 -8.95 -6.96
CA VAL A 140 -0.89 -9.09 -5.55
C VAL A 140 -0.84 -10.54 -5.10
N LEU A 141 -1.38 -11.47 -5.89
CA LEU A 141 -1.28 -12.90 -5.61
C LEU A 141 0.16 -13.40 -5.63
N ALA A 142 0.96 -12.94 -6.59
CA ALA A 142 2.38 -13.29 -6.64
C ALA A 142 3.14 -12.75 -5.41
N ALA A 143 2.89 -11.49 -5.03
CA ALA A 143 3.49 -10.88 -3.84
C ALA A 143 3.11 -11.61 -2.55
N TYR A 144 1.82 -11.93 -2.38
CA TYR A 144 1.28 -12.66 -1.23
C TYR A 144 1.90 -14.06 -1.10
N ARG A 145 2.02 -14.78 -2.21
CA ARG A 145 2.63 -16.12 -2.24
C ARG A 145 4.13 -16.09 -2.00
N ALA A 146 4.85 -15.12 -2.58
CA ALA A 146 6.28 -14.94 -2.38
C ALA A 146 6.63 -14.67 -0.90
N LEU A 147 5.72 -14.03 -0.17
CA LEU A 147 5.84 -13.77 1.27
C LEU A 147 5.43 -14.96 2.14
N GLY A 148 4.90 -16.04 1.55
CA GLY A 148 4.38 -17.19 2.30
C GLY A 148 3.15 -16.84 3.15
N CYS A 149 2.39 -15.80 2.77
CA CYS A 149 1.23 -15.38 3.54
C CYS A 149 0.12 -16.45 3.55
N ARG A 150 -0.63 -16.48 4.66
CA ARG A 150 -1.73 -17.42 4.91
C ARG A 150 -2.94 -16.68 5.50
N GLY A 151 -4.13 -17.28 5.39
CA GLY A 151 -5.36 -16.75 5.96
C GLY A 151 -5.92 -15.58 5.15
N TRP A 152 -5.57 -14.35 5.51
CA TRP A 152 -5.95 -13.16 4.74
C TRP A 152 -4.83 -12.13 4.73
N GLY A 153 -4.92 -11.20 3.79
CA GLY A 153 -4.04 -10.04 3.76
C GLY A 153 -4.60 -8.97 2.83
N ARG A 154 -3.88 -7.87 2.73
CA ARG A 154 -4.22 -6.74 1.88
C ARG A 154 -2.95 -6.11 1.33
N ALA A 155 -2.82 -6.07 0.02
CA ALA A 155 -1.76 -5.32 -0.63
C ALA A 155 -2.25 -3.91 -0.96
N ASP A 156 -1.42 -2.91 -0.67
CA ASP A 156 -1.66 -1.53 -1.06
C ASP A 156 -0.71 -1.17 -2.21
N LEU A 157 -1.25 -0.49 -3.23
CA LEU A 157 -0.56 -0.20 -4.49
C LEU A 157 -0.87 1.19 -5.00
N MET A 158 0.04 1.71 -5.82
CA MET A 158 -0.18 2.90 -6.64
C MET A 158 -0.21 2.51 -8.11
N ILE A 159 -1.19 3.02 -8.87
CA ILE A 159 -1.22 2.96 -10.32
C ILE A 159 -0.66 4.27 -10.87
N ARG A 160 0.55 4.23 -11.42
CA ARG A 160 1.25 5.42 -11.91
C ARG A 160 0.47 6.09 -13.05
N ALA A 161 0.31 7.41 -12.96
CA ALA A 161 -0.48 8.17 -13.93
C ALA A 161 0.11 8.16 -15.34
N SER A 162 1.44 8.21 -15.47
CA SER A 162 2.12 8.36 -16.75
C SER A 162 2.01 7.15 -17.67
N ASP A 163 1.92 5.94 -17.11
CA ASP A 163 1.95 4.69 -17.88
C ASP A 163 0.99 3.61 -17.37
N ARG A 164 0.12 3.94 -16.41
CA ARG A 164 -0.87 3.04 -15.80
C ARG A 164 -0.29 1.78 -15.15
N LYS A 165 1.01 1.74 -14.86
CA LYS A 165 1.62 0.57 -14.22
C LYS A 165 1.36 0.54 -12.70
N PRO A 166 0.94 -0.61 -12.14
CA PRO A 166 0.80 -0.78 -10.70
C PRO A 166 2.14 -1.02 -10.00
N PHE A 167 2.29 -0.46 -8.80
CA PHE A 167 3.47 -0.59 -7.94
C PHE A 167 3.04 -1.02 -6.54
N LEU A 168 3.58 -2.14 -6.04
CA LEU A 168 3.35 -2.60 -4.67
C LEU A 168 4.03 -1.66 -3.68
N LEU A 169 3.26 -1.13 -2.74
CA LEU A 169 3.77 -0.32 -1.63
C LEU A 169 4.03 -1.19 -0.40
N GLU A 170 3.06 -2.02 -0.01
CA GLU A 170 3.15 -2.84 1.18
C GLU A 170 2.17 -4.03 1.13
N MET A 171 2.44 -5.02 1.98
CA MET A 171 1.54 -6.14 2.25
C MET A 171 1.17 -6.13 3.74
N ASN A 172 -0.11 -5.95 4.02
CA ASN A 172 -0.68 -6.04 5.36
C ASN A 172 -1.15 -7.47 5.61
N THR A 173 -0.49 -8.19 6.53
CA THR A 173 -0.82 -9.58 6.90
C THR A 173 -1.86 -9.70 8.01
N SER A 174 -2.22 -8.59 8.66
CA SER A 174 -3.33 -8.49 9.60
C SER A 174 -4.10 -7.17 9.40
N PRO A 175 -4.71 -6.96 8.23
CA PRO A 175 -5.45 -5.74 7.94
C PRO A 175 -6.71 -5.65 8.81
N GLY A 176 -7.21 -4.42 8.97
CA GLY A 176 -8.43 -4.14 9.74
C GLY A 176 -9.64 -4.95 9.28
N MET A 177 -10.47 -5.34 10.24
CA MET A 177 -11.66 -6.19 10.06
C MET A 177 -12.95 -5.54 10.61
N THR A 178 -12.96 -4.24 10.87
CA THR A 178 -14.18 -3.54 11.29
C THR A 178 -15.16 -3.37 10.12
N GLY A 179 -16.42 -2.99 10.39
CA GLY A 179 -17.44 -2.78 9.34
C GLY A 179 -17.08 -1.71 8.29
N HIS A 180 -16.14 -0.82 8.59
CA HIS A 180 -15.62 0.19 7.66
C HIS A 180 -14.29 -0.22 7.00
N SER A 181 -13.75 -1.40 7.34
CA SER A 181 -12.47 -1.87 6.82
C SER A 181 -12.59 -2.40 5.39
N LEU A 182 -11.49 -2.31 4.65
CA LEU A 182 -11.44 -2.58 3.21
C LEU A 182 -11.54 -4.07 2.86
N VAL A 183 -11.07 -4.98 3.74
CA VAL A 183 -11.20 -6.42 3.50
C VAL A 183 -12.67 -6.88 3.55
N PRO A 184 -13.46 -6.56 4.60
CA PRO A 184 -14.90 -6.79 4.60
C PRO A 184 -15.66 -6.17 3.42
N MET A 185 -15.29 -4.95 3.02
CA MET A 185 -15.90 -4.27 1.86
C MET A 185 -15.71 -5.05 0.56
N SER A 186 -14.47 -5.46 0.27
CA SER A 186 -14.13 -6.25 -0.90
C SER A 186 -14.78 -7.64 -0.88
N ALA A 187 -14.79 -8.31 0.28
CA ALA A 187 -15.44 -9.60 0.46
C ALA A 187 -16.94 -9.52 0.17
N LYS A 188 -17.62 -8.49 0.67
CA LYS A 188 -19.05 -8.26 0.41
C LYS A 188 -19.33 -8.03 -1.08
N ALA A 189 -18.48 -7.28 -1.79
CA ALA A 189 -18.60 -7.10 -3.24
C ALA A 189 -18.43 -8.42 -4.01
N ALA A 190 -17.67 -9.38 -3.46
CA ALA A 190 -17.54 -10.74 -3.97
C ALA A 190 -18.65 -11.70 -3.50
N GLY A 191 -19.71 -11.20 -2.85
CA GLY A 191 -20.83 -12.01 -2.36
C GLY A 191 -20.54 -12.79 -1.07
N LEU A 192 -19.45 -12.48 -0.35
CA LEU A 192 -19.09 -13.10 0.92
C LEU A 192 -19.51 -12.19 2.09
N GLY A 193 -20.47 -12.63 2.89
CA GLY A 193 -20.90 -11.91 4.09
C GLY A 193 -19.80 -11.85 5.16
N TYR A 194 -19.93 -10.92 6.12
CA TYR A 194 -18.90 -10.71 7.15
C TYR A 194 -18.70 -11.95 8.03
N GLU A 195 -19.78 -12.58 8.47
CA GLU A 195 -19.75 -13.80 9.27
C GLU A 195 -19.09 -14.95 8.51
N GLN A 196 -19.40 -15.08 7.21
CA GLN A 196 -18.79 -16.08 6.33
C GLN A 196 -17.29 -15.82 6.13
N LEU A 197 -16.89 -14.55 5.99
CA LEU A 197 -15.50 -14.15 5.92
C LEU A 197 -14.74 -14.54 7.20
N CYS A 198 -15.29 -14.23 8.37
CA CYS A 198 -14.69 -14.59 9.65
C CYS A 198 -14.55 -16.11 9.81
N LEU A 199 -15.59 -16.87 9.45
CA LEU A 199 -15.54 -18.34 9.48
C LEU A 199 -14.52 -18.90 8.48
N HIS A 200 -14.42 -18.33 7.28
CA HIS A 200 -13.44 -18.74 6.27
C HIS A 200 -12.01 -18.55 6.77
N ILE A 201 -11.71 -17.39 7.38
CA ILE A 201 -10.41 -17.11 7.99
C ILE A 201 -10.12 -18.11 9.12
N LEU A 202 -11.08 -18.33 10.02
CA LEU A 202 -10.94 -19.23 11.16
C LEU A 202 -10.68 -20.69 10.70
N GLN A 203 -11.34 -21.13 9.64
CA GLN A 203 -11.15 -22.48 9.08
C GLN A 203 -9.72 -22.74 8.58
N GLY A 204 -9.02 -21.69 8.12
CA GLY A 204 -7.64 -21.78 7.65
C GLY A 204 -6.59 -21.62 8.76
N ALA A 205 -7.00 -21.37 10.02
CA ALA A 205 -6.06 -21.13 11.10
C ALA A 205 -5.40 -22.44 11.56
N ALA A 206 -4.07 -22.48 11.51
CA ALA A 206 -3.26 -23.63 11.92
C ALA A 206 -1.90 -23.19 12.51
N LEU A 207 -1.35 -24.02 13.39
CA LEU A 207 0.02 -23.87 13.90
C LEU A 207 1.03 -24.11 12.77
N ASP A 208 2.20 -23.48 12.87
CA ASP A 208 3.33 -23.84 12.01
C ASP A 208 3.80 -25.26 12.35
N ALA A 209 4.18 -26.01 11.31
CA ALA A 209 4.67 -27.38 11.43
C ALA A 209 6.14 -27.43 11.90
#